data_AF-A0A818GXL0-F1
#
_entry.id   AF-A0A818GXL0-F1
#
_cell.length_a   1.000
_cell.length_b   1.000
_cell.length_c   1.000
_cell.angle_alpha   90.00
_cell.angle_beta   90.00
_cell.angle_gamma   90.00
#
_symmetry.space_group_name_H-M   'P 1'
#
loop_
_entity.id
_entity.type
_entity.pdbx_description
1 polymer ?
#
loop_
_entity_poly.entity_id
_entity_poly.type
_entity_poly.pdbx_seq_one_letter_code
_entity_poly.pdbx_strand_id
1 'polypeptide(L)'
;MSEWREFRPQQKLLNAKFDGYRLTLEPLAQYTLKFDNNIHVQKDIQLDNDLYTYNSIKGFKSLNQLYINNNDLYFFDQMYSIQKINLSSNESFSHMQQPTIVYQLPKNTLYGSMAFITDSLVFVCDGRSKLFILNTNNNSKWKLLHEEDFDEYLTTPIRLLHAVCYQGYLHVIIGFIQTECQLFWVTFSLESSNEMKLTRRRTLNGKKWPDFVAIESNGQGLYIAAEGLYIFTFDSLIEVKKEDIPKQLVIEKIESPLHYIWSQTHSIIEIEIDTQTNEPQQWSVNIESNHLKCSVNDVILINAKLYDNIDPKESSYVVTKDKSNQLSITLHKSNIGSFWNEIFKEGQAISGDIKMNSLPETTNNIEEDDEIKQPYNSQQLEECDQYANDTDNFLSRFDGDTHSITHQALIYNQILFTKLNPPSLCIRHD
;
A
#
# COMPACT_ATOMS: atom_id res chain seq x y z
N MET A 1 -14.07 -6.44 25.53
CA MET A 1 -13.90 -5.98 24.14
C MET A 1 -12.94 -4.80 24.19
N SER A 2 -11.67 -5.02 23.87
CA SER A 2 -10.68 -3.94 23.78
C SER A 2 -10.76 -3.36 22.37
N GLU A 3 -11.48 -2.26 22.22
CA GLU A 3 -11.52 -1.54 20.94
C GLU A 3 -10.15 -0.92 20.69
N TRP A 4 -9.54 -1.21 19.55
CA TRP A 4 -8.25 -0.64 19.13
C TRP A 4 -8.45 0.80 18.68
N ARG A 5 -8.94 1.69 19.55
CA ARG A 5 -9.34 3.01 19.09
C ARG A 5 -8.15 3.92 18.78
N GLU A 6 -7.01 3.75 19.47
CA GLU A 6 -5.84 4.62 19.28
C GLU A 6 -4.52 3.93 19.65
N PHE A 7 -3.46 4.15 18.86
CA PHE A 7 -2.08 3.75 19.18
C PHE A 7 -1.46 4.70 20.22
N ARG A 8 -2.02 4.74 21.43
CA ARG A 8 -1.38 5.49 22.52
C ARG A 8 -0.32 4.61 23.21
N PRO A 9 0.91 5.10 23.42
CA PRO A 9 1.91 4.39 24.18
C PRO A 9 1.40 4.04 25.59
N GLN A 10 1.56 2.78 26.00
CA GLN A 10 1.26 2.39 27.37
C GLN A 10 2.41 2.85 28.28
N GLN A 11 2.20 3.91 29.06
CA GLN A 11 3.25 4.49 29.94
C GLN A 11 3.95 3.45 30.82
N LYS A 12 3.22 2.43 31.31
CA LYS A 12 3.78 1.34 32.12
C LYS A 12 4.84 0.48 31.40
N LEU A 13 4.84 0.49 30.06
CA LEU A 13 5.80 -0.23 29.22
C LEU A 13 6.97 0.66 28.79
N LEU A 14 6.90 1.97 29.04
CA LEU A 14 7.94 2.91 28.69
C LEU A 14 8.98 2.98 29.80
N ASN A 15 10.25 2.92 29.42
CA ASN A 15 11.35 3.14 30.35
C ASN A 15 11.56 4.65 30.54
N ALA A 16 11.10 5.19 31.67
CA ALA A 16 11.25 6.61 32.01
C ALA A 16 12.72 7.09 32.16
N LYS A 17 13.68 6.15 32.23
CA LYS A 17 15.12 6.43 32.26
C LYS A 17 15.81 6.18 30.92
N PHE A 18 15.05 6.02 29.85
CA PHE A 18 15.60 5.82 28.51
C PHE A 18 16.09 7.16 27.97
N ASP A 19 17.41 7.37 27.99
CA ASP A 19 18.09 8.57 27.48
C ASP A 19 18.19 8.62 25.93
N GLY A 20 17.40 7.79 25.22
CA GLY A 20 17.42 7.69 23.76
C GLY A 20 18.35 6.60 23.22
N TYR A 21 18.19 6.30 21.94
CA TYR A 21 19.11 5.42 21.21
C TYR A 21 20.42 6.16 20.95
N ARG A 22 21.54 5.61 21.43
CA ARG A 22 22.87 6.11 21.07
C ARG A 22 23.36 5.29 19.88
N LEU A 23 23.56 5.96 18.75
CA LEU A 23 24.23 5.35 17.61
C LEU A 23 25.68 5.05 18.00
N THR A 24 26.01 3.78 18.10
CA THR A 24 27.39 3.36 18.26
C THR A 24 28.13 3.72 16.97
N LEU A 25 29.15 4.58 17.09
CA LEU A 25 30.04 4.93 15.96
C LEU A 25 31.11 3.85 15.71
N GLU A 26 31.10 2.78 16.50
CA GLU A 26 31.98 1.65 16.28
C GLU A 26 31.63 0.98 14.95
N PRO A 27 32.62 0.71 14.09
CA PRO A 27 32.37 0.06 12.82
C PRO A 27 31.81 -1.34 13.08
N LEU A 28 30.66 -1.64 12.48
CA LEU A 28 30.14 -3.00 12.44
C LEU A 28 31.12 -3.89 11.68
N ALA A 29 31.38 -5.10 12.19
CA ALA A 29 32.20 -6.06 11.47
C ALA A 29 31.53 -6.39 10.12
N GLN A 30 32.23 -6.06 9.03
CA GLN A 30 31.77 -6.33 7.67
C GLN A 30 32.58 -7.48 7.09
N TYR A 31 31.88 -8.46 6.53
CA TYR A 31 32.48 -9.60 5.86
C TYR A 31 32.00 -9.63 4.42
N THR A 32 32.93 -9.82 3.49
CA THR A 32 32.63 -9.82 2.05
C THR A 32 32.99 -11.17 1.46
N LEU A 33 31.98 -11.90 0.98
CA LEU A 33 32.16 -13.10 0.18
C LEU A 33 32.11 -12.71 -1.30
N LYS A 34 33.21 -12.96 -2.03
CA LYS A 34 33.21 -12.83 -3.50
C LYS A 34 32.72 -14.13 -4.10
N PHE A 35 31.65 -14.05 -4.89
CA PHE A 35 31.14 -15.21 -5.62
C PHE A 35 32.02 -15.54 -6.81
N ASP A 36 32.00 -16.81 -7.21
CA ASP A 36 32.57 -17.25 -8.48
C ASP A 36 31.89 -16.49 -9.64
N ASN A 37 32.64 -16.25 -10.73
CA ASN A 37 32.19 -15.43 -11.88
C ASN A 37 30.88 -15.90 -12.53
N ASN A 38 30.45 -17.14 -12.27
CA ASN A 38 29.25 -17.72 -12.85
C ASN A 38 27.98 -17.46 -12.01
N ILE A 39 28.13 -16.95 -10.79
CA ILE A 39 27.01 -16.67 -9.89
C ILE A 39 26.75 -15.17 -9.91
N HIS A 40 25.60 -14.81 -10.47
CA HIS A 40 25.13 -13.43 -10.48
C HIS A 40 23.83 -13.34 -9.70
N VAL A 41 23.79 -12.47 -8.69
CA VAL A 41 22.57 -12.19 -7.93
C VAL A 41 21.53 -11.57 -8.86
N GLN A 42 20.28 -11.99 -8.69
CA GLN A 42 19.15 -11.40 -9.41
C GLN A 42 19.15 -9.88 -9.20
N LYS A 43 19.06 -9.11 -10.28
CA LYS A 43 18.99 -7.64 -10.19
C LYS A 43 17.57 -7.20 -9.83
N ASP A 44 17.46 -5.99 -9.32
CA ASP A 44 16.16 -5.33 -9.15
C ASP A 44 15.38 -5.29 -10.48
N ILE A 45 14.06 -5.40 -10.38
CA ILE A 45 13.17 -5.32 -11.54
C ILE A 45 13.34 -3.95 -12.20
N GLN A 46 13.72 -3.95 -13.48
CA GLN A 46 13.47 -2.80 -14.33
C GLN A 46 11.98 -2.85 -14.70
N LEU A 47 11.19 -1.99 -14.05
CA LEU A 47 9.79 -1.82 -14.45
C LEU A 47 9.79 -1.26 -15.88
N ASP A 48 8.92 -1.76 -16.75
CA ASP A 48 8.70 -1.14 -18.05
C ASP A 48 8.22 0.30 -17.84
N ASN A 49 8.58 1.22 -18.74
CA ASN A 49 8.33 2.66 -18.59
C ASN A 49 6.85 2.99 -18.31
N ASP A 50 5.92 2.17 -18.77
CA ASP A 50 4.47 2.34 -18.59
C ASP A 50 3.93 1.81 -17.24
N LEU A 51 4.76 1.15 -16.41
CA LEU A 51 4.38 0.54 -15.13
C LEU A 51 4.94 1.26 -13.90
N TYR A 52 5.55 2.43 -14.06
CA TYR A 52 6.09 3.26 -12.97
C TYR A 52 5.00 4.02 -12.22
N THR A 53 4.10 3.29 -11.53
CA THR A 53 3.19 3.88 -10.55
C THR A 53 3.81 3.86 -9.15
N TYR A 54 3.33 4.72 -8.26
CA TYR A 54 3.70 4.71 -6.84
C TYR A 54 3.55 3.31 -6.22
N ASN A 55 2.43 2.62 -6.50
CA ASN A 55 2.17 1.28 -5.99
C ASN A 55 3.19 0.26 -6.53
N SER A 56 3.53 0.33 -7.82
CA SER A 56 4.53 -0.55 -8.44
C SER A 56 5.90 -0.38 -7.79
N ILE A 57 6.31 0.88 -7.55
CA ILE A 57 7.58 1.18 -6.90
C ILE A 57 7.57 0.65 -5.46
N LYS A 58 6.53 0.98 -4.68
CA LYS A 58 6.39 0.55 -3.28
C LYS A 58 6.35 -0.97 -3.13
N GLY A 59 5.67 -1.65 -4.04
CA GLY A 59 5.46 -3.10 -3.98
C GLY A 59 6.63 -3.93 -4.48
N PHE A 60 7.36 -3.45 -5.49
CA PHE A 60 8.27 -4.27 -6.29
C PHE A 60 9.69 -3.71 -6.45
N LYS A 61 9.96 -2.46 -6.05
CA LYS A 61 11.31 -1.88 -6.12
C LYS A 61 12.07 -2.07 -4.81
N SER A 62 13.38 -2.29 -4.91
CA SER A 62 14.32 -2.35 -3.77
C SER A 62 13.93 -3.35 -2.68
N LEU A 63 13.55 -4.56 -3.09
CA LEU A 63 13.19 -5.61 -2.13
C LEU A 63 14.43 -6.32 -1.62
N ASN A 64 14.38 -6.70 -0.35
CA ASN A 64 15.42 -7.55 0.22
C ASN A 64 15.30 -8.98 -0.35
N GLN A 65 16.30 -9.42 -1.10
CA GLN A 65 16.39 -10.78 -1.65
C GLN A 65 17.15 -11.77 -0.77
N LEU A 66 17.55 -11.33 0.42
CA LEU A 66 18.25 -12.18 1.39
C LEU A 66 17.25 -12.76 2.38
N TYR A 67 17.20 -14.08 2.43
CA TYR A 67 16.33 -14.84 3.30
C TYR A 67 17.18 -15.66 4.27
N ILE A 68 16.81 -15.67 5.55
CA ILE A 68 17.54 -16.42 6.57
C ILE A 68 16.64 -17.50 7.13
N ASN A 69 17.17 -18.73 7.25
CA ASN A 69 16.53 -19.82 7.96
C ASN A 69 17.59 -20.70 8.63
N ASN A 70 17.41 -21.03 9.91
CA ASN A 70 18.36 -21.87 10.67
C ASN A 70 19.83 -21.43 10.55
N ASN A 71 20.07 -20.12 10.59
CA ASN A 71 21.38 -19.49 10.38
C ASN A 71 22.00 -19.69 9.00
N ASP A 72 21.30 -20.25 8.04
CA ASP A 72 21.75 -20.28 6.65
C ASP A 72 21.09 -19.13 5.86
N LEU A 73 21.84 -18.60 4.89
CA LEU A 73 21.41 -17.48 4.04
C LEU A 73 21.00 -18.00 2.66
N TYR A 74 19.91 -17.48 2.13
CA TYR A 74 19.33 -17.89 0.85
C TYR A 74 19.05 -16.67 -0.02
N PHE A 75 19.23 -16.82 -1.33
CA PHE A 75 18.92 -15.79 -2.32
C PHE A 75 18.64 -16.41 -3.70
N PHE A 76 18.09 -15.61 -4.61
CA PHE A 76 17.87 -16.01 -6.01
C PHE A 76 18.99 -15.49 -6.91
N ASP A 77 19.49 -16.34 -7.81
CA ASP A 77 20.41 -15.93 -8.86
C ASP A 77 19.69 -15.52 -10.16
N GLN A 78 20.44 -14.95 -11.11
CA GLN A 78 19.93 -14.56 -12.44
C GLN A 78 19.50 -15.74 -13.31
N MET A 79 19.88 -16.96 -12.94
CA MET A 79 19.46 -18.20 -13.59
C MET A 79 18.25 -18.83 -12.90
N TYR A 80 17.59 -18.09 -12.00
CA TYR A 80 16.38 -18.48 -11.29
C TYR A 80 16.58 -19.68 -10.36
N SER A 81 17.80 -19.88 -9.89
CA SER A 81 18.12 -20.86 -8.86
C SER A 81 18.07 -20.23 -7.49
N ILE A 82 17.65 -21.02 -6.50
CA ILE A 82 17.79 -20.70 -5.10
C ILE A 82 19.17 -21.15 -4.65
N GLN A 83 19.99 -20.18 -4.24
CA GLN A 83 21.33 -20.37 -3.73
C GLN A 83 21.29 -20.37 -2.20
N LYS A 84 22.12 -21.22 -1.59
CA LYS A 84 22.31 -21.33 -0.14
C LYS A 84 23.76 -21.02 0.22
N ILE A 85 23.96 -20.19 1.23
CA ILE A 85 25.24 -19.97 1.90
C ILE A 85 25.11 -20.52 3.32
N ASN A 86 25.96 -21.48 3.67
CA ASN A 86 26.01 -22.00 5.03
C ASN A 86 26.80 -21.04 5.92
N LEU A 87 26.16 -20.47 6.95
CA LEU A 87 26.85 -19.66 7.96
C LEU A 87 27.16 -20.47 9.23
N SER A 88 26.46 -21.58 9.43
CA SER A 88 26.56 -22.43 10.63
C SER A 88 27.90 -23.14 10.79
N SER A 89 28.66 -23.35 9.71
CA SER A 89 29.96 -24.05 9.75
C SER A 89 31.15 -23.16 10.07
N ASN A 90 30.97 -21.84 10.17
CA ASN A 90 32.08 -20.88 10.23
C ASN A 90 32.02 -20.03 11.49
N GLU A 91 32.75 -20.44 12.53
CA GLU A 91 33.03 -19.60 13.70
C GLU A 91 33.81 -18.32 13.31
N SER A 92 34.47 -18.34 12.15
CA SER A 92 35.05 -17.17 11.49
C SER A 92 34.47 -17.01 10.09
N PHE A 93 33.72 -15.93 9.86
CA PHE A 93 33.19 -15.53 8.55
C PHE A 93 34.27 -15.29 7.46
N SER A 94 35.55 -15.44 7.79
CA SER A 94 36.69 -15.35 6.86
C SER A 94 36.77 -16.50 5.86
N HIS A 95 36.12 -17.64 6.12
CA HIS A 95 36.17 -18.85 5.27
C HIS A 95 34.78 -19.31 4.80
N MET A 96 33.91 -18.36 4.45
CA MET A 96 32.59 -18.69 3.89
C MET A 96 32.72 -19.51 2.59
N GLN A 97 31.97 -20.61 2.53
CA GLN A 97 31.91 -21.46 1.34
C GLN A 97 31.14 -20.75 0.22
N GLN A 98 31.45 -21.12 -1.03
CA GLN A 98 30.69 -20.64 -2.18
C GLN A 98 29.22 -21.09 -2.08
N PRO A 99 28.28 -20.30 -2.62
CA PRO A 99 26.87 -20.66 -2.60
C PRO A 99 26.60 -21.99 -3.33
N THR A 100 25.66 -22.78 -2.82
CA THR A 100 25.22 -24.03 -3.44
C THR A 100 23.76 -23.93 -3.87
N ILE A 101 23.46 -24.42 -5.09
CA ILE A 101 22.09 -24.49 -5.59
C ILE A 101 21.30 -25.53 -4.80
N VAL A 102 20.23 -25.10 -4.14
CA VAL A 102 19.30 -25.99 -3.42
C VAL A 102 18.02 -26.27 -4.22
N TYR A 103 17.64 -25.38 -5.14
CA TYR A 103 16.48 -25.57 -6.00
C TYR A 103 16.61 -24.76 -7.29
N GLN A 104 16.06 -25.26 -8.39
CA GLN A 104 16.01 -24.58 -9.68
C GLN A 104 14.55 -24.32 -10.04
N LEU A 105 14.16 -23.06 -10.17
CA LEU A 105 12.81 -22.71 -10.63
C LEU A 105 12.65 -22.98 -12.14
N PRO A 106 11.40 -23.21 -12.61
CA PRO A 106 11.09 -23.22 -14.04
C PRO A 106 11.56 -21.92 -14.72
N LYS A 107 11.91 -22.00 -16.00
CA LYS A 107 12.33 -20.82 -16.79
C LYS A 107 11.22 -19.76 -16.80
N ASN A 108 11.61 -18.49 -16.97
CA ASN A 108 10.74 -17.30 -16.95
C ASN A 108 10.30 -16.85 -15.55
N THR A 109 11.19 -16.80 -14.56
CA THR A 109 10.84 -16.09 -13.31
C THR A 109 11.12 -14.58 -13.46
N LEU A 110 10.38 -13.74 -12.72
CA LEU A 110 10.62 -12.29 -12.69
C LEU A 110 11.43 -11.90 -11.48
N TYR A 111 10.88 -12.19 -10.29
CA TYR A 111 11.43 -11.81 -9.00
C TYR A 111 11.04 -12.85 -7.96
N GLY A 112 11.99 -13.71 -7.62
CA GLY A 112 11.75 -14.75 -6.65
C GLY A 112 11.46 -14.13 -5.27
N SER A 113 10.40 -14.60 -4.62
CA SER A 113 10.19 -14.32 -3.19
C SER A 113 9.96 -15.61 -2.43
N MET A 114 10.39 -15.66 -1.16
CA MET A 114 10.19 -16.86 -0.35
C MET A 114 9.85 -16.54 1.10
N ALA A 115 9.17 -17.47 1.76
CA ALA A 115 8.94 -17.44 3.20
C ALA A 115 9.07 -18.83 3.80
N PHE A 116 9.99 -18.96 4.75
CA PHE A 116 10.11 -20.16 5.56
C PHE A 116 8.98 -20.19 6.58
N ILE A 117 8.19 -21.27 6.55
CA ILE A 117 7.02 -21.45 7.40
C ILE A 117 7.38 -22.32 8.61
N THR A 118 8.27 -23.27 8.39
CA THR A 118 8.91 -24.11 9.41
C THR A 118 10.35 -24.33 8.99
N ASP A 119 11.14 -24.96 9.86
CA ASP A 119 12.53 -25.38 9.54
C ASP A 119 12.63 -26.26 8.29
N SER A 120 11.53 -26.94 7.94
CA SER A 120 11.44 -27.96 6.90
C SER A 120 10.59 -27.58 5.69
N LEU A 121 9.93 -26.42 5.70
CA LEU A 121 8.96 -26.01 4.68
C LEU A 121 9.13 -24.55 4.31
N VAL A 122 9.14 -24.28 3.01
CA VAL A 122 9.26 -22.95 2.44
C VAL A 122 8.24 -22.77 1.32
N PHE A 123 7.56 -21.62 1.33
CA PHE A 123 6.87 -21.13 0.14
C PHE A 123 7.85 -20.36 -0.73
N VAL A 124 7.84 -20.63 -2.03
CA VAL A 124 8.60 -19.89 -3.03
C VAL A 124 7.64 -19.41 -4.10
N CYS A 125 7.70 -18.14 -4.43
CA CYS A 125 6.96 -17.52 -5.50
C CYS A 125 7.94 -17.11 -6.60
N ASP A 126 7.64 -17.40 -7.87
CA ASP A 126 8.50 -17.05 -9.01
C ASP A 126 8.39 -15.58 -9.46
N GLY A 127 7.47 -14.84 -8.84
CA GLY A 127 7.21 -13.45 -9.17
C GLY A 127 6.39 -13.24 -10.42
N ARG A 128 5.90 -14.30 -11.09
CA ARG A 128 4.98 -14.21 -12.23
C ARG A 128 3.59 -14.71 -11.87
N SER A 129 3.47 -15.99 -11.58
CA SER A 129 2.17 -16.63 -11.42
C SER A 129 2.21 -17.92 -10.62
N LYS A 130 3.40 -18.42 -10.26
CA LYS A 130 3.52 -19.74 -9.62
C LYS A 130 3.98 -19.64 -8.19
N LEU A 131 3.33 -20.43 -7.35
CA LEU A 131 3.71 -20.67 -5.98
C LEU A 131 4.12 -22.13 -5.81
N PHE A 132 5.33 -22.35 -5.31
CA PHE A 132 5.90 -23.64 -5.01
C PHE A 132 5.95 -23.83 -3.50
N ILE A 133 5.59 -25.03 -3.06
CA ILE A 133 5.79 -25.46 -1.67
C ILE A 133 6.90 -26.50 -1.67
N LEU A 134 8.01 -26.19 -1.03
CA LEU A 134 9.22 -27.02 -1.06
C LEU A 134 9.55 -27.56 0.34
N ASN A 135 10.03 -28.79 0.38
CA ASN A 135 10.61 -29.41 1.56
C ASN A 135 12.12 -29.14 1.62
N THR A 136 12.59 -28.60 2.74
CA THR A 136 13.98 -28.16 2.94
C THR A 136 14.83 -29.14 3.76
N ASN A 137 14.27 -30.27 4.24
CA ASN A 137 15.00 -31.24 5.08
C ASN A 137 16.16 -31.93 4.36
N ASN A 138 16.18 -31.94 3.03
CA ASN A 138 17.31 -32.46 2.30
C ASN A 138 18.39 -31.37 2.17
N ASN A 139 19.51 -31.58 2.85
CA ASN A 139 20.64 -30.65 2.92
C ASN A 139 21.27 -30.29 1.56
N SER A 140 21.02 -31.09 0.52
CA SER A 140 21.63 -30.90 -0.81
C SER A 140 20.69 -30.28 -1.83
N LYS A 141 19.43 -30.75 -1.91
CA LYS A 141 18.43 -30.28 -2.87
C LYS A 141 17.04 -30.35 -2.26
N TRP A 142 16.32 -29.25 -2.33
CA TRP A 142 14.94 -29.16 -1.90
C TRP A 142 14.01 -29.97 -2.80
N LYS A 143 12.95 -30.51 -2.22
CA LYS A 143 11.97 -31.34 -2.92
C LYS A 143 10.67 -30.57 -3.11
N LEU A 144 10.15 -30.52 -4.34
CA LEU A 144 8.83 -29.99 -4.64
C LEU A 144 7.75 -30.87 -3.99
N LEU A 145 6.86 -30.24 -3.22
CA LEU A 145 5.67 -30.89 -2.65
C LEU A 145 4.39 -30.49 -3.38
N HIS A 146 4.27 -29.21 -3.75
CA HIS A 146 3.11 -28.68 -4.48
C HIS A 146 3.51 -27.51 -5.37
N GLU A 147 2.85 -27.39 -6.51
CA GLU A 147 2.93 -26.24 -7.41
C GLU A 147 1.50 -25.75 -7.64
N GLU A 148 1.26 -24.48 -7.36
CA GLU A 148 0.01 -23.79 -7.61
C GLU A 148 0.24 -22.72 -8.68
N ASP A 149 -0.59 -22.74 -9.70
CA ASP A 149 -0.52 -21.80 -10.82
C ASP A 149 -1.70 -20.81 -10.74
N PHE A 150 -1.38 -19.53 -10.84
CA PHE A 150 -2.33 -18.42 -10.84
C PHE A 150 -2.40 -17.73 -12.22
N ASP A 151 -1.81 -18.29 -13.29
CA ASP A 151 -1.69 -17.71 -14.65
C ASP A 151 -3.01 -17.18 -15.22
N GLU A 152 -4.15 -17.84 -14.94
CA GLU A 152 -5.47 -17.40 -15.42
C GLU A 152 -5.89 -16.02 -14.86
N TYR A 153 -5.22 -15.54 -13.83
CA TYR A 153 -5.62 -14.36 -13.06
C TYR A 153 -4.60 -13.24 -13.11
N LEU A 154 -3.41 -13.43 -13.67
CA LEU A 154 -2.27 -12.54 -13.43
C LEU A 154 -1.54 -12.17 -14.73
N THR A 155 -1.58 -10.88 -15.06
CA THR A 155 -0.78 -10.29 -16.14
C THR A 155 0.41 -9.50 -15.61
N THR A 156 0.56 -9.41 -14.28
CA THR A 156 1.50 -8.53 -13.60
C THR A 156 2.35 -9.27 -12.58
N PRO A 157 3.50 -8.70 -12.17
CA PRO A 157 4.37 -9.34 -11.18
C PRO A 157 3.63 -9.61 -9.87
N ILE A 158 3.98 -10.72 -9.23
CA ILE A 158 3.44 -11.11 -7.92
C ILE A 158 4.52 -11.18 -6.86
N ARG A 159 4.13 -11.08 -5.60
CA ARG A 159 5.06 -11.10 -4.48
C ARG A 159 4.48 -11.80 -3.26
N LEU A 160 5.26 -12.67 -2.64
CA LEU A 160 4.91 -13.23 -1.34
C LEU A 160 5.10 -12.17 -0.24
N LEU A 161 4.05 -11.91 0.54
CA LEU A 161 4.06 -10.91 1.61
C LEU A 161 4.21 -11.52 3.01
N HIS A 162 3.53 -12.63 3.27
CA HIS A 162 3.60 -13.31 4.57
C HIS A 162 3.12 -14.75 4.46
N ALA A 163 3.58 -15.63 5.36
CA ALA A 163 3.11 -17.00 5.46
C ALA A 163 3.15 -17.51 6.90
N VAL A 164 2.22 -18.39 7.26
CA VAL A 164 2.18 -19.05 8.59
C VAL A 164 1.71 -20.50 8.45
N CYS A 165 2.09 -21.34 9.41
CA CYS A 165 1.58 -22.69 9.58
C CYS A 165 0.83 -22.79 10.90
N TYR A 166 -0.40 -23.32 10.86
CA TYR A 166 -1.17 -23.57 12.06
C TYR A 166 -1.96 -24.88 11.92
N GLN A 167 -1.76 -25.80 12.86
CA GLN A 167 -2.50 -27.08 12.93
C GLN A 167 -2.56 -27.86 11.60
N GLY A 168 -1.46 -27.86 10.84
CA GLY A 168 -1.38 -28.56 9.54
C GLY A 168 -1.96 -27.78 8.36
N TYR A 169 -2.45 -26.55 8.58
CA TYR A 169 -2.82 -25.62 7.53
C TYR A 169 -1.69 -24.63 7.26
N LEU A 170 -1.33 -24.47 5.99
CA LEU A 170 -0.36 -23.50 5.52
C LEU A 170 -1.10 -22.34 4.89
N HIS A 171 -0.88 -21.14 5.41
CA HIS A 171 -1.47 -19.92 4.89
C HIS A 171 -0.38 -19.05 4.27
N VAL A 172 -0.68 -18.42 3.14
CA VAL A 172 0.22 -17.49 2.46
C VAL A 172 -0.57 -16.31 1.90
N ILE A 173 0.03 -15.12 1.97
CA ILE A 173 -0.44 -13.94 1.26
C ILE A 173 0.47 -13.65 0.08
N ILE A 174 -0.13 -13.51 -1.09
CA ILE A 174 0.52 -13.06 -2.32
C ILE A 174 -0.12 -11.72 -2.73
N GLY A 175 0.70 -10.70 -2.96
CA GLY A 175 0.27 -9.39 -3.44
C GLY A 175 0.65 -9.18 -4.90
N PHE A 176 -0.21 -8.48 -5.64
CA PHE A 176 0.00 -8.09 -7.03
C PHE A 176 -0.81 -6.84 -7.38
N ILE A 177 -0.51 -6.22 -8.51
CA ILE A 177 -1.15 -4.95 -8.93
C ILE A 177 -1.73 -5.15 -10.32
N GLN A 178 -3.02 -4.88 -10.50
CA GLN A 178 -3.64 -4.79 -11.82
C GLN A 178 -4.14 -3.36 -12.03
N THR A 179 -5.46 -3.16 -12.01
CA THR A 179 -6.08 -1.84 -11.86
C THR A 179 -5.93 -1.31 -10.43
N GLU A 180 -6.08 -2.21 -9.45
CA GLU A 180 -5.92 -1.94 -8.02
C GLU A 180 -4.89 -2.91 -7.41
N CYS A 181 -4.49 -2.66 -6.17
CA CYS A 181 -3.67 -3.61 -5.42
C CYS A 181 -4.55 -4.76 -4.96
N GLN A 182 -4.11 -5.99 -5.20
CA GLN A 182 -4.84 -7.20 -4.84
C GLN A 182 -3.97 -8.12 -3.98
N LEU A 183 -4.61 -8.74 -3.00
CA LEU A 183 -4.01 -9.72 -2.10
C LEU A 183 -4.75 -11.04 -2.23
N PHE A 184 -4.05 -12.10 -2.59
CA PHE A 184 -4.52 -13.47 -2.47
C PHE A 184 -4.12 -14.04 -1.11
N TRP A 185 -5.11 -14.42 -0.32
CA TRP A 185 -4.95 -15.24 0.86
C TRP A 185 -5.29 -16.69 0.53
N VAL A 186 -4.25 -17.50 0.43
CA VAL A 186 -4.33 -18.90 -0.02
C VAL A 186 -4.07 -19.82 1.16
N THR A 187 -4.84 -20.90 1.27
CA THR A 187 -4.73 -21.89 2.35
C THR A 187 -4.60 -23.29 1.80
N PHE A 188 -3.57 -24.00 2.23
CA PHE A 188 -3.32 -25.40 1.91
C PHE A 188 -3.50 -26.26 3.16
N SER A 189 -4.05 -27.46 3.00
CA SER A 189 -3.99 -28.49 4.05
C SER A 189 -2.88 -29.47 3.75
N LEU A 190 -2.09 -29.81 4.77
CA LEU A 190 -1.14 -30.91 4.72
C LEU A 190 -1.88 -32.20 5.11
N GLU A 191 -2.19 -33.05 4.14
CA GLU A 191 -2.81 -34.35 4.41
C GLU A 191 -1.78 -35.37 4.90
N SER A 192 -2.25 -36.44 5.56
CA SER A 192 -1.41 -37.50 6.15
C SER A 192 -0.49 -38.23 5.16
N SER A 193 -0.71 -38.09 3.85
CA SER A 193 0.13 -38.62 2.77
C SER A 193 1.29 -37.69 2.36
N ASN A 194 1.51 -36.56 3.04
CA ASN A 194 2.30 -35.42 2.55
C ASN A 194 1.79 -34.81 1.24
N GLU A 195 0.56 -35.15 0.82
CA GLU A 195 -0.11 -34.46 -0.26
C GLU A 195 -0.64 -33.13 0.26
N MET A 196 -0.29 -32.05 -0.44
CA MET A 196 -0.83 -30.74 -0.15
C MET A 196 -2.02 -30.50 -1.05
N LYS A 197 -3.06 -29.91 -0.47
CA LYS A 197 -4.27 -29.58 -1.20
C LYS A 197 -4.63 -28.12 -0.98
N LEU A 198 -4.89 -27.40 -2.06
CA LEU A 198 -5.51 -26.08 -1.96
C LEU A 198 -6.93 -26.25 -1.39
N THR A 199 -7.19 -25.65 -0.24
CA THR A 199 -8.49 -25.76 0.46
C THR A 199 -9.31 -24.49 0.39
N ARG A 200 -8.66 -23.33 0.32
CA ARG A 200 -9.35 -22.04 0.28
C ARG A 200 -8.52 -20.97 -0.41
N ARG A 201 -9.18 -20.16 -1.22
CA ARG A 201 -8.64 -18.95 -1.83
C ARG A 201 -9.54 -17.78 -1.50
N ARG A 202 -8.94 -16.68 -1.05
CA ARG A 202 -9.59 -15.43 -0.70
C ARG A 202 -8.88 -14.28 -1.41
N THR A 203 -9.62 -13.28 -1.84
CA THR A 203 -9.08 -12.09 -2.51
C THR A 203 -9.52 -10.84 -1.76
N LEU A 204 -8.56 -9.96 -1.52
CA LEU A 204 -8.82 -8.60 -1.04
C LEU A 204 -8.31 -7.58 -2.05
N ASN A 205 -9.05 -6.50 -2.25
CA ASN A 205 -8.66 -5.36 -3.09
C ASN A 205 -8.43 -4.12 -2.23
N GLY A 206 -7.44 -3.31 -2.59
CA GLY A 206 -7.17 -2.01 -2.00
C GLY A 206 -6.56 -1.05 -3.02
N LYS A 207 -6.72 0.26 -2.79
CA LYS A 207 -6.24 1.29 -3.72
C LYS A 207 -4.72 1.46 -3.70
N LYS A 208 -4.09 1.29 -2.54
CA LYS A 208 -2.67 1.51 -2.32
C LYS A 208 -1.97 0.24 -1.86
N TRP A 209 -0.73 0.06 -2.27
CA TRP A 209 0.07 -1.09 -1.83
C TRP A 209 0.27 -1.04 -0.30
N PRO A 210 0.10 -2.17 0.42
CA PRO A 210 0.11 -2.14 1.87
C PRO A 210 1.53 -1.94 2.41
N ASP A 211 1.63 -1.16 3.49
CA ASP A 211 2.88 -0.99 4.25
C ASP A 211 3.21 -2.25 5.05
N PHE A 212 2.19 -3.00 5.44
CA PHE A 212 2.33 -4.21 6.22
C PHE A 212 1.19 -5.17 5.98
N VAL A 213 1.52 -6.46 5.91
CA VAL A 213 0.54 -7.54 5.88
C VAL A 213 1.05 -8.67 6.76
N ALA A 214 0.19 -9.16 7.66
CA ALA A 214 0.51 -10.31 8.50
C ALA A 214 -0.72 -11.16 8.77
N ILE A 215 -0.55 -12.46 8.64
CA ILE A 215 -1.55 -13.46 9.02
C ILE A 215 -1.39 -13.73 10.51
N GLU A 216 -2.51 -13.84 11.23
CA GLU A 216 -2.49 -14.30 12.62
C GLU A 216 -1.83 -15.68 12.72
N SER A 217 -1.16 -15.95 13.83
CA SER A 217 -0.48 -17.22 14.06
C SER A 217 -1.41 -18.44 14.07
N ASN A 218 -2.72 -18.23 14.26
CA ASN A 218 -3.76 -19.25 14.18
C ASN A 218 -4.40 -19.36 12.78
N GLY A 219 -3.98 -18.55 11.81
CA GLY A 219 -4.54 -18.53 10.45
C GLY A 219 -5.96 -17.99 10.33
N GLN A 220 -6.54 -17.42 11.39
CA GLN A 220 -7.95 -16.98 11.40
C GLN A 220 -8.14 -15.52 10.98
N GLY A 221 -7.15 -14.66 11.24
CA GLY A 221 -7.22 -13.25 10.90
C GLY A 221 -6.07 -12.78 10.01
N LEU A 222 -6.29 -11.61 9.40
CA LEU A 222 -5.30 -10.91 8.57
C LEU A 222 -5.20 -9.46 9.04
N TYR A 223 -3.98 -9.02 9.35
CA TYR A 223 -3.66 -7.64 9.61
C TYR A 223 -3.13 -6.98 8.35
N ILE A 224 -3.67 -5.81 8.02
CA ILE A 224 -3.18 -4.97 6.93
C ILE A 224 -2.97 -3.56 7.48
N ALA A 225 -1.77 -3.02 7.34
CA ALA A 225 -1.52 -1.58 7.45
C ALA A 225 -1.40 -1.00 6.04
N ALA A 226 -2.28 -0.09 5.68
CA ALA A 226 -2.26 0.55 4.37
C ALA A 226 -2.97 1.90 4.41
N GLU A 227 -2.56 2.76 3.49
CA GLU A 227 -3.30 3.95 3.10
C GLU A 227 -4.63 3.53 2.44
N GLY A 228 -5.75 3.87 3.07
CA GLY A 228 -7.09 3.42 2.67
C GLY A 228 -7.43 1.99 3.10
N LEU A 229 -8.64 1.56 2.76
CA LEU A 229 -9.18 0.26 3.17
C LEU A 229 -8.98 -0.82 2.12
N TYR A 230 -8.71 -2.03 2.61
CA TYR A 230 -8.85 -3.26 1.84
C TYR A 230 -10.25 -3.85 2.06
N ILE A 231 -10.81 -4.48 1.03
CA ILE A 231 -12.10 -5.15 1.09
C ILE A 231 -11.98 -6.56 0.54
N PHE A 232 -12.67 -7.54 1.13
CA PHE A 232 -12.82 -8.84 0.48
C PHE A 232 -13.68 -8.70 -0.76
N THR A 233 -13.25 -9.34 -1.84
CA THR A 233 -13.97 -9.37 -3.11
C THR A 233 -14.32 -10.79 -3.53
N PHE A 234 -13.61 -11.79 -2.99
CA PHE A 234 -13.82 -13.19 -3.31
C PHE A 234 -13.37 -14.10 -2.16
N ASP A 235 -14.09 -15.20 -1.99
CA ASP A 235 -13.70 -16.34 -1.16
C ASP A 235 -14.34 -17.61 -1.73
N SER A 236 -13.51 -18.65 -1.91
CA SER A 236 -13.91 -19.90 -2.55
C SER A 236 -14.81 -20.79 -1.69
N LEU A 237 -14.91 -20.55 -0.37
CA LEU A 237 -15.71 -21.38 0.54
C LEU A 237 -16.93 -20.65 1.12
N ILE A 238 -16.77 -19.38 1.48
CA ILE A 238 -17.83 -18.58 2.09
C ILE A 238 -18.10 -17.40 1.17
N GLU A 239 -19.33 -17.25 0.68
CA GLU A 239 -19.67 -16.11 -0.17
C GLU A 239 -19.38 -14.79 0.57
N VAL A 240 -18.60 -13.92 -0.06
CA VAL A 240 -18.34 -12.59 0.47
C VAL A 240 -19.63 -11.80 0.40
N LYS A 241 -20.26 -11.61 1.55
CA LYS A 241 -21.38 -10.69 1.66
C LYS A 241 -20.82 -9.31 1.38
N LYS A 242 -21.29 -8.70 0.30
CA LYS A 242 -21.24 -7.25 0.18
C LYS A 242 -22.13 -6.73 1.29
N GLU A 243 -21.56 -6.55 2.48
CA GLU A 243 -22.13 -5.58 3.39
C GLU A 243 -22.22 -4.31 2.57
N ASP A 244 -23.43 -3.75 2.47
CA ASP A 244 -23.57 -2.34 2.13
C ASP A 244 -22.61 -1.64 3.09
N ILE A 245 -21.42 -1.26 2.61
CA ILE A 245 -20.59 -0.25 3.25
C ILE A 245 -21.63 0.80 3.64
N PRO A 246 -21.89 1.04 4.95
CA PRO A 246 -23.09 1.73 5.38
C PRO A 246 -23.16 2.98 4.54
N LYS A 247 -24.13 3.06 3.60
CA LYS A 247 -24.08 3.98 2.46
C LYS A 247 -23.44 5.27 2.96
N GLN A 248 -22.15 5.47 2.67
CA GLN A 248 -21.64 6.82 2.68
C GLN A 248 -22.59 7.48 1.70
N LEU A 249 -23.40 8.41 2.19
CA LEU A 249 -24.47 9.02 1.44
C LEU A 249 -23.82 9.57 0.17
N VAL A 250 -23.93 8.82 -0.92
CA VAL A 250 -23.09 9.06 -2.09
C VAL A 250 -23.55 10.38 -2.69
N ILE A 251 -22.61 11.27 -2.98
CA ILE A 251 -22.91 12.44 -3.81
C ILE A 251 -23.34 11.91 -5.17
N GLU A 252 -24.59 12.17 -5.53
CA GLU A 252 -25.09 11.90 -6.87
C GLU A 252 -24.41 12.89 -7.83
N LYS A 253 -23.52 12.38 -8.69
CA LYS A 253 -22.87 13.19 -9.71
C LYS A 253 -23.86 13.57 -10.80
N ILE A 254 -24.07 14.87 -10.98
CA ILE A 254 -24.89 15.40 -12.07
C ILE A 254 -24.01 15.45 -13.33
N GLU A 255 -24.47 14.84 -14.42
CA GLU A 255 -23.83 15.00 -15.73
C GLU A 255 -23.92 16.47 -16.18
N SER A 256 -22.76 17.11 -16.30
CA SER A 256 -22.63 18.51 -16.69
C SER A 256 -21.27 18.70 -17.36
N PRO A 257 -21.16 19.58 -18.38
CA PRO A 257 -19.87 19.99 -18.93
C PRO A 257 -19.11 20.93 -17.98
N LEU A 258 -19.76 21.43 -16.93
CA LEU A 258 -19.15 22.30 -15.92
C LEU A 258 -18.56 21.47 -14.80
N HIS A 259 -17.41 21.92 -14.33
CA HIS A 259 -16.70 21.34 -13.20
C HIS A 259 -16.39 22.44 -12.20
N TYR A 260 -16.38 22.11 -10.91
CA TYR A 260 -15.83 23.01 -9.90
C TYR A 260 -14.40 22.61 -9.55
N ILE A 261 -13.57 23.58 -9.25
CA ILE A 261 -12.25 23.37 -8.67
C ILE A 261 -12.30 23.90 -7.25
N TRP A 262 -11.70 23.22 -6.29
CA TRP A 262 -11.69 23.71 -4.92
C TRP A 262 -10.36 23.58 -4.22
N SER A 263 -10.14 24.45 -3.25
CA SER A 263 -8.98 24.47 -2.37
C SER A 263 -9.44 24.71 -0.94
N GLN A 264 -8.56 24.49 0.02
CA GLN A 264 -8.83 24.87 1.40
C GLN A 264 -7.57 25.30 2.13
N THR A 265 -7.77 26.11 3.15
CA THR A 265 -6.79 26.38 4.21
C THR A 265 -7.29 25.81 5.52
N HIS A 266 -6.58 26.08 6.62
CA HIS A 266 -7.01 25.68 7.96
C HIS A 266 -8.34 26.35 8.39
N SER A 267 -8.75 27.45 7.77
CA SER A 267 -9.95 28.22 8.15
C SER A 267 -10.99 28.37 7.05
N ILE A 268 -10.61 28.22 5.79
CA ILE A 268 -11.45 28.59 4.63
C ILE A 268 -11.46 27.48 3.58
N ILE A 269 -12.55 27.35 2.84
CA ILE A 269 -12.67 26.54 1.61
C ILE A 269 -13.01 27.49 0.46
N GLU A 270 -12.32 27.36 -0.66
CA GLU A 270 -12.60 28.13 -1.88
C GLU A 270 -13.09 27.18 -2.96
N ILE A 271 -14.19 27.52 -3.63
CA ILE A 271 -14.78 26.76 -4.73
C ILE A 271 -14.89 27.69 -5.93
N GLU A 272 -14.33 27.29 -7.06
CA GLU A 272 -14.33 28.02 -8.32
C GLU A 272 -15.08 27.23 -9.39
N ILE A 273 -16.04 27.86 -10.06
CA ILE A 273 -16.75 27.28 -11.21
C ILE A 273 -16.59 28.22 -12.39
N ASP A 274 -16.01 27.72 -13.48
CA ASP A 274 -15.87 28.47 -14.74
C ASP A 274 -16.82 27.91 -15.79
N THR A 275 -17.68 28.75 -16.37
CA THR A 275 -18.59 28.32 -17.44
C THR A 275 -17.95 28.22 -18.81
N GLN A 276 -16.74 28.76 -18.99
CA GLN A 276 -16.03 28.89 -20.26
C GLN A 276 -16.84 29.62 -21.35
N THR A 277 -17.85 30.43 -20.94
CA THR A 277 -18.72 31.19 -21.85
C THR A 277 -18.57 32.69 -21.63
N ASN A 278 -18.59 33.46 -22.73
CA ASN A 278 -18.63 34.93 -22.69
C ASN A 278 -20.05 35.51 -22.53
N GLU A 279 -21.10 34.68 -22.52
CA GLU A 279 -22.49 35.12 -22.37
C GLU A 279 -22.87 35.29 -20.90
N PRO A 280 -23.48 36.43 -20.50
CA PRO A 280 -23.86 36.70 -19.11
C PRO A 280 -24.68 35.57 -18.48
N GLN A 281 -24.21 35.06 -17.33
CA GLN A 281 -24.87 33.97 -16.59
C GLN A 281 -25.57 34.52 -15.34
N GLN A 282 -26.74 33.97 -15.02
CA GLN A 282 -27.44 34.28 -13.77
C GLN A 282 -27.12 33.23 -12.71
N TRP A 283 -26.32 33.62 -11.73
CA TRP A 283 -25.95 32.78 -10.60
C TRP A 283 -26.89 32.97 -9.41
N SER A 284 -27.25 31.87 -8.75
CA SER A 284 -27.95 31.88 -7.47
C SER A 284 -27.23 30.93 -6.51
N VAL A 285 -26.74 31.48 -5.41
CA VAL A 285 -25.99 30.75 -4.37
C VAL A 285 -26.69 30.95 -3.03
N ASN A 286 -27.00 29.85 -2.35
CA ASN A 286 -27.49 29.84 -0.98
C ASN A 286 -26.51 29.05 -0.11
N ILE A 287 -26.00 29.69 0.93
CA ILE A 287 -25.00 29.16 1.86
C ILE A 287 -25.67 29.04 3.23
N GLU A 288 -25.81 27.82 3.72
CA GLU A 288 -26.34 27.51 5.05
C GLU A 288 -25.25 26.85 5.91
N SER A 289 -25.48 26.71 7.22
CA SER A 289 -24.45 26.24 8.17
C SER A 289 -23.84 24.89 7.81
N ASN A 290 -24.59 24.04 7.09
CA ASN A 290 -24.12 22.72 6.66
C ASN A 290 -24.59 22.38 5.25
N HIS A 291 -25.03 23.33 4.44
CA HIS A 291 -25.62 23.04 3.13
C HIS A 291 -25.24 24.12 2.12
N LEU A 292 -24.92 23.71 0.90
CA LEU A 292 -24.64 24.61 -0.21
C LEU A 292 -25.57 24.29 -1.37
N LYS A 293 -26.24 25.32 -1.87
CA LYS A 293 -27.01 25.25 -3.11
C LYS A 293 -26.51 26.30 -4.08
N CYS A 294 -26.11 25.87 -5.27
CA CYS A 294 -25.63 26.72 -6.35
C CYS A 294 -26.32 26.34 -7.66
N SER A 295 -26.83 27.33 -8.38
CA SER A 295 -27.45 27.16 -9.69
C SER A 295 -27.03 28.26 -10.67
N VAL A 296 -26.96 27.90 -11.95
CA VAL A 296 -26.70 28.82 -13.08
C VAL A 296 -27.85 28.72 -14.07
N ASN A 297 -28.47 29.84 -14.44
CA ASN A 297 -29.65 29.91 -15.33
C ASN A 297 -30.73 28.86 -14.99
N ASP A 298 -31.10 28.78 -13.71
CA ASP A 298 -32.05 27.81 -13.14
C ASP A 298 -31.64 26.32 -13.20
N VAL A 299 -30.45 26.00 -13.72
CA VAL A 299 -29.86 24.66 -13.64
C VAL A 299 -29.12 24.52 -12.32
N ILE A 300 -29.51 23.55 -11.50
CA ILE A 300 -28.87 23.26 -10.21
C ILE A 300 -27.55 22.54 -10.49
N LEU A 301 -26.44 23.15 -10.08
CA LEU A 301 -25.11 22.56 -10.19
C LEU A 301 -24.71 21.87 -8.89
N ILE A 302 -25.08 22.45 -7.76
CA ILE A 302 -24.78 21.92 -6.43
C ILE A 302 -26.04 22.07 -5.58
N ASN A 303 -26.46 21.01 -4.91
CA ASN A 303 -27.46 21.00 -3.86
C ASN A 303 -27.08 19.89 -2.90
N ALA A 304 -26.12 20.18 -2.03
CA ALA A 304 -25.44 19.18 -1.24
C ALA A 304 -25.10 19.70 0.15
N LYS A 305 -25.18 18.78 1.11
CA LYS A 305 -24.77 19.02 2.48
C LYS A 305 -23.25 19.03 2.54
N LEU A 306 -22.69 19.98 3.28
CA LEU A 306 -21.26 20.12 3.48
C LEU A 306 -20.71 19.02 4.41
N TYR A 307 -19.40 18.76 4.34
CA TYR A 307 -18.71 17.75 5.15
C TYR A 307 -18.82 18.03 6.65
N ASP A 308 -18.66 19.29 7.04
CA ASP A 308 -18.84 19.78 8.40
C ASP A 308 -19.50 21.19 8.38
N ASN A 309 -19.74 21.78 9.56
CA ASN A 309 -20.36 23.09 9.68
C ASN A 309 -19.42 24.24 9.28
N ILE A 310 -20.01 25.25 8.65
CA ILE A 310 -19.41 26.55 8.33
C ILE A 310 -20.14 27.67 9.05
N ASP A 311 -19.53 28.84 9.12
CA ASP A 311 -20.19 30.09 9.48
C ASP A 311 -20.78 30.76 8.21
N PRO A 312 -22.11 30.76 8.02
CA PRO A 312 -22.73 31.36 6.84
C PRO A 312 -22.59 32.87 6.78
N LYS A 313 -22.32 33.54 7.91
CA LYS A 313 -22.21 35.01 7.97
C LYS A 313 -20.86 35.50 7.48
N GLU A 314 -19.80 34.71 7.71
CA GLU A 314 -18.45 34.98 7.23
C GLU A 314 -18.21 34.40 5.83
N SER A 315 -19.02 33.42 5.42
CA SER A 315 -18.96 32.84 4.07
C SER A 315 -19.58 33.78 3.02
N SER A 316 -18.99 33.81 1.82
CA SER A 316 -19.42 34.71 0.75
C SER A 316 -19.22 34.10 -0.63
N TYR A 317 -19.72 34.76 -1.67
CA TYR A 317 -19.45 34.39 -3.05
C TYR A 317 -19.28 35.64 -3.92
N VAL A 318 -18.49 35.52 -4.98
CA VAL A 318 -18.17 36.58 -5.94
C VAL A 318 -18.34 36.03 -7.35
N VAL A 319 -18.95 36.83 -8.24
CA VAL A 319 -19.04 36.52 -9.66
C VAL A 319 -18.16 37.50 -10.43
N THR A 320 -17.06 37.01 -10.99
CA THR A 320 -16.14 37.79 -11.82
C THR A 320 -16.72 37.86 -13.24
N LYS A 321 -16.78 39.06 -13.83
CA LYS A 321 -17.47 39.30 -15.14
C LYS A 321 -16.49 39.48 -16.30
N ASP A 322 -15.20 39.44 -16.01
CA ASP A 322 -14.21 40.20 -16.74
C ASP A 322 -13.74 39.45 -17.99
N LYS A 323 -13.68 38.11 -17.98
CA LYS A 323 -13.28 37.25 -19.12
C LYS A 323 -13.82 35.80 -19.11
N SER A 324 -14.38 35.34 -18.00
CA SER A 324 -15.20 34.13 -17.88
C SER A 324 -16.27 34.43 -16.83
N ASN A 325 -17.50 33.91 -16.97
CA ASN A 325 -18.51 34.05 -15.92
C ASN A 325 -18.16 33.09 -14.76
N GLN A 326 -17.05 33.39 -14.08
CA GLN A 326 -16.50 32.59 -13.02
C GLN A 326 -17.23 32.91 -11.71
N LEU A 327 -17.72 31.87 -11.05
CA LEU A 327 -18.22 31.94 -9.68
C LEU A 327 -17.12 31.48 -8.73
N SER A 328 -16.79 32.30 -7.73
CA SER A 328 -15.92 31.95 -6.61
C SER A 328 -16.74 31.97 -5.32
N ILE A 329 -16.81 30.85 -4.61
CA ILE A 329 -17.48 30.72 -3.30
C ILE A 329 -16.40 30.52 -2.24
N THR A 330 -16.47 31.28 -1.16
CA THR A 330 -15.57 31.21 -0.01
C THR A 330 -16.36 30.80 1.22
N LEU A 331 -16.08 29.63 1.78
CA LEU A 331 -16.75 29.09 2.96
C LEU A 331 -15.83 29.15 4.19
N HIS A 332 -16.29 29.75 5.28
CA HIS A 332 -15.53 29.86 6.53
C HIS A 332 -15.90 28.73 7.48
N LYS A 333 -14.93 27.88 7.86
CA LYS A 333 -15.17 26.71 8.73
C LYS A 333 -15.57 27.15 10.13
N SER A 334 -16.60 26.55 10.71
CA SER A 334 -16.92 26.76 12.14
C SER A 334 -15.86 26.14 13.05
N ASN A 335 -15.26 25.03 12.63
CA ASN A 335 -14.18 24.35 13.33
C ASN A 335 -12.83 24.62 12.65
N ILE A 336 -12.13 25.65 13.12
CA ILE A 336 -10.82 26.06 12.59
C ILE A 336 -9.78 24.96 12.85
N GLY A 337 -9.02 24.59 11.82
CA GLY A 337 -8.00 23.54 11.86
C GLY A 337 -8.48 22.19 11.31
N SER A 338 -9.78 22.01 11.06
CA SER A 338 -10.30 20.81 10.40
C SER A 338 -10.02 20.85 8.90
N PHE A 339 -9.36 19.82 8.35
CA PHE A 339 -9.23 19.62 6.90
C PHE A 339 -10.33 18.69 6.40
N TRP A 340 -10.98 19.06 5.31
CA TRP A 340 -12.08 18.30 4.72
C TRP A 340 -11.55 17.46 3.57
N ASN A 341 -11.89 16.18 3.51
CA ASN A 341 -11.41 15.32 2.41
C ASN A 341 -12.29 15.45 1.16
N GLU A 342 -13.53 15.90 1.35
CA GLU A 342 -14.49 16.24 0.31
C GLU A 342 -15.28 17.48 0.78
N ILE A 343 -15.82 18.29 -0.14
CA ILE A 343 -16.64 19.44 0.26
C ILE A 343 -18.01 18.99 0.75
N PHE A 344 -18.56 17.95 0.13
CA PHE A 344 -19.94 17.52 0.34
C PHE A 344 -20.01 16.14 0.97
N LYS A 345 -21.00 15.93 1.83
CA LYS A 345 -21.26 14.67 2.53
C LYS A 345 -22.40 13.87 1.92
N GLU A 346 -23.41 14.57 1.38
CA GLU A 346 -24.61 13.98 0.79
C GLU A 346 -25.29 14.99 -0.15
N GLY A 347 -26.05 14.51 -1.14
CA GLY A 347 -26.82 15.35 -2.07
C GLY A 347 -26.36 15.24 -3.51
N GLN A 348 -26.58 16.28 -4.30
CA GLN A 348 -26.30 16.31 -5.73
C GLN A 348 -25.28 17.39 -6.07
N ALA A 349 -24.25 17.06 -6.84
CA ALA A 349 -23.27 18.02 -7.32
C ALA A 349 -22.71 17.64 -8.69
N ILE A 350 -22.33 18.62 -9.49
CA ILE A 350 -21.46 18.43 -10.66
C ILE A 350 -20.09 17.89 -10.22
N SER A 351 -19.31 17.35 -11.15
CA SER A 351 -17.97 16.84 -10.83
C SER A 351 -17.05 17.98 -10.37
N GLY A 352 -16.13 17.67 -9.45
CA GLY A 352 -15.15 18.65 -9.02
C GLY A 352 -13.79 18.05 -8.71
N ASP A 353 -12.78 18.89 -8.86
CA ASP A 353 -11.36 18.57 -8.77
C ASP A 353 -10.69 19.46 -7.71
N ILE A 354 -9.61 18.97 -7.10
CA ILE A 354 -8.83 19.75 -6.16
C ILE A 354 -7.88 20.66 -6.95
N LYS A 355 -7.76 21.93 -6.54
CA LYS A 355 -6.83 22.90 -7.12
C LYS A 355 -5.39 22.48 -6.79
N MET A 356 -4.77 21.72 -7.69
CA MET A 356 -3.33 21.48 -7.68
C MET A 356 -2.63 22.81 -7.95
N ASN A 357 -1.74 23.25 -7.05
CA ASN A 357 -0.86 24.38 -7.35
C ASN A 357 0.01 23.98 -8.54
N SER A 358 -0.20 24.62 -9.69
CA SER A 358 0.60 24.37 -10.90
C SER A 358 2.06 24.72 -10.62
N LEU A 359 2.93 23.72 -10.63
CA LEU A 359 4.37 23.90 -10.78
C LEU A 359 4.62 24.67 -12.09
N PRO A 360 5.47 25.72 -12.10
CA PRO A 360 5.79 26.42 -13.34
C PRO A 360 6.51 25.47 -14.30
N GLU A 361 5.99 25.34 -15.52
CA GLU A 361 6.66 24.67 -16.61
C GLU A 361 8.01 25.36 -16.90
N THR A 362 9.10 24.82 -16.37
CA THR A 362 10.44 25.17 -16.87
C THR A 362 10.84 24.19 -17.95
N THR A 363 10.54 24.60 -19.19
CA THR A 363 11.31 24.22 -20.37
C THR A 363 12.81 24.35 -20.08
N ASN A 364 13.59 23.29 -20.28
CA ASN A 364 15.03 23.43 -20.57
C ASN A 364 15.48 22.28 -21.47
N ASN A 365 15.83 22.64 -22.70
CA ASN A 365 16.69 21.87 -23.59
C ASN A 365 18.13 21.84 -23.03
N ILE A 366 18.93 20.89 -23.56
CA ILE A 366 20.40 20.91 -23.74
C ILE A 366 21.22 19.93 -22.85
N GLU A 367 21.68 18.89 -23.55
CA GLU A 367 23.02 18.27 -23.63
C GLU A 367 23.59 17.34 -22.55
N GLU A 368 24.39 16.42 -23.10
CA GLU A 368 25.03 15.22 -22.55
C GLU A 368 26.15 15.55 -21.56
N ASP A 369 26.20 14.83 -20.45
CA ASP A 369 27.47 14.34 -19.90
C ASP A 369 27.23 13.12 -18.99
N ASP A 370 28.12 12.13 -19.13
CA ASP A 370 28.11 10.83 -18.46
C ASP A 370 28.50 10.95 -16.98
N GLU A 371 27.54 11.30 -16.12
CA GLU A 371 27.56 10.97 -14.69
C GLU A 371 26.24 10.27 -14.34
N ILE A 372 26.33 9.24 -13.49
CA ILE A 372 25.20 8.40 -13.05
C ILE A 372 24.03 9.30 -12.63
N LYS A 373 23.05 9.48 -13.53
CA LYS A 373 21.83 10.22 -13.25
C LYS A 373 21.12 9.52 -12.09
N GLN A 374 21.12 10.17 -10.92
CA GLN A 374 20.11 9.84 -9.92
C GLN A 374 18.75 10.03 -10.61
N PRO A 375 17.88 9.01 -10.64
CA PRO A 375 16.67 9.02 -11.49
C PRO A 375 15.54 9.89 -10.92
N TYR A 376 15.87 10.78 -10.00
CA TYR A 376 14.94 11.66 -9.29
C TYR A 376 15.57 13.05 -9.19
N ASN A 377 14.75 14.08 -9.38
CA ASN A 377 15.11 15.43 -8.96
C ASN A 377 15.11 15.44 -7.42
N SER A 378 16.16 15.94 -6.77
CA SER A 378 16.20 16.09 -5.31
C SER A 378 15.01 16.88 -4.75
N GLN A 379 14.40 17.75 -5.56
CA GLN A 379 13.17 18.46 -5.22
C GLN A 379 11.93 17.54 -5.17
N GLN A 380 11.88 16.43 -5.92
CA GLN A 380 10.82 15.41 -5.80
C GLN A 380 10.95 14.59 -4.51
N LEU A 381 12.15 14.53 -3.93
CA LEU A 381 12.38 13.96 -2.60
C LEU A 381 12.06 14.98 -1.48
N GLU A 382 12.27 16.27 -1.71
CA GLU A 382 11.79 17.33 -0.80
C GLU A 382 10.26 17.45 -0.81
N GLU A 383 9.58 17.15 -1.92
CA GLU A 383 8.11 16.98 -1.95
C GLU A 383 7.62 15.71 -1.21
N CYS A 384 8.50 14.74 -0.92
CA CYS A 384 8.16 13.61 -0.03
C CYS A 384 8.08 14.02 1.46
N ASP A 385 8.52 15.23 1.83
CA ASP A 385 8.30 15.79 3.16
C ASP A 385 6.89 16.41 3.31
N GLN A 386 6.14 16.59 2.21
CA GLN A 386 4.70 16.82 2.26
C GLN A 386 3.97 15.49 2.43
N TYR A 387 3.89 15.01 3.67
CA TYR A 387 2.83 14.10 4.10
C TYR A 387 1.47 14.83 3.96
N ALA A 388 0.97 14.95 2.73
CA ALA A 388 -0.35 15.49 2.43
C ALA A 388 -1.36 14.34 2.30
N ASN A 389 -1.85 13.89 3.46
CA ASN A 389 -3.26 13.71 3.84
C ASN A 389 -4.35 13.31 2.82
N ASP A 390 -4.06 12.63 1.71
CA ASP A 390 -5.14 12.23 0.77
C ASP A 390 -5.88 10.95 1.17
N THR A 391 -5.32 10.12 2.06
CA THR A 391 -6.04 8.98 2.66
C THR A 391 -5.49 8.59 4.03
N ASP A 392 -6.38 8.31 4.98
CA ASP A 392 -6.02 7.80 6.31
C ASP A 392 -5.29 6.45 6.21
N ASN A 393 -4.20 6.28 6.96
CA ASN A 393 -3.52 4.99 7.08
C ASN A 393 -4.16 4.20 8.22
N PHE A 394 -4.63 2.99 7.92
CA PHE A 394 -5.32 2.14 8.89
C PHE A 394 -4.54 0.86 9.14
N LEU A 395 -4.39 0.47 10.40
CA LEU A 395 -4.20 -0.93 10.75
C LEU A 395 -5.56 -1.58 10.92
N SER A 396 -5.91 -2.50 10.03
CA SER A 396 -7.17 -3.23 10.07
C SER A 396 -6.91 -4.72 10.31
N ARG A 397 -7.65 -5.32 11.26
CA ARG A 397 -7.75 -6.77 11.46
C ARG A 397 -9.02 -7.28 10.80
N PHE A 398 -8.83 -8.04 9.74
CA PHE A 398 -9.87 -8.77 9.07
C PHE A 398 -10.06 -10.16 9.68
N ASP A 399 -11.30 -10.59 9.81
CA ASP A 399 -11.63 -11.97 10.14
C ASP A 399 -11.79 -12.80 8.86
N GLY A 400 -11.13 -13.95 8.83
CA GLY A 400 -11.01 -14.78 7.63
C GLY A 400 -12.30 -15.49 7.23
N ASP A 401 -13.28 -15.63 8.14
CA ASP A 401 -14.54 -16.34 7.89
C ASP A 401 -15.71 -15.40 7.65
N THR A 402 -15.78 -14.31 8.43
CA THR A 402 -16.85 -13.31 8.31
C THR A 402 -16.54 -12.21 7.30
N HIS A 403 -15.29 -12.12 6.81
CA HIS A 403 -14.78 -11.07 5.92
C HIS A 403 -14.83 -9.65 6.49
N SER A 404 -15.29 -9.49 7.73
CA SER A 404 -15.49 -8.20 8.37
C SER A 404 -14.20 -7.67 8.99
N ILE A 405 -14.12 -6.35 9.07
CA ILE A 405 -13.11 -5.67 9.89
C ILE A 405 -13.56 -5.78 11.34
N THR A 406 -12.84 -6.58 12.11
CA THR A 406 -13.15 -6.81 13.54
C THR A 406 -12.49 -5.78 14.45
N HIS A 407 -11.34 -5.25 14.03
CA HIS A 407 -10.60 -4.22 14.74
C HIS A 407 -9.96 -3.30 13.72
N GLN A 408 -9.94 -2.01 14.03
CA GLN A 408 -9.34 -1.01 13.17
C GLN A 408 -8.77 0.11 14.03
N ALA A 409 -7.58 0.58 13.68
CA ALA A 409 -6.91 1.69 14.33
C ALA A 409 -6.29 2.61 13.28
N LEU A 410 -6.38 3.92 13.49
CA LEU A 410 -5.72 4.89 12.63
C LEU A 410 -4.25 5.01 12.99
N ILE A 411 -3.38 4.97 11.99
CA ILE A 411 -1.95 5.22 12.11
C ILE A 411 -1.69 6.65 11.64
N TYR A 412 -1.67 7.61 12.58
CA TYR A 412 -1.34 9.01 12.29
C TYR A 412 0.14 9.22 11.99
N ASN A 413 0.99 8.34 12.53
CA ASN A 413 2.42 8.56 12.55
C ASN A 413 3.15 7.66 11.55
N GLN A 414 4.33 8.09 11.12
CA GLN A 414 5.13 7.36 10.15
C GLN A 414 5.48 5.94 10.63
N ILE A 415 5.23 4.93 9.78
CA ILE A 415 5.77 3.58 9.96
C ILE A 415 7.23 3.61 9.54
N LEU A 416 8.15 3.35 10.48
CA LEU A 416 9.59 3.38 10.25
C LEU A 416 10.11 2.07 9.67
N PHE A 417 9.68 0.95 10.25
CA PHE A 417 10.04 -0.38 9.78
C PHE A 417 9.05 -1.41 10.26
N THR A 418 9.01 -2.54 9.55
CA THR A 418 8.16 -3.67 9.88
C THR A 418 9.01 -4.91 10.10
N LYS A 419 8.51 -5.83 10.91
CA LYS A 419 9.11 -7.15 11.12
C LYS A 419 8.02 -8.20 10.95
N LEU A 420 8.34 -9.32 10.32
CA LEU A 420 7.37 -10.41 10.12
C LEU A 420 7.47 -11.52 11.17
N ASN A 421 8.57 -11.60 11.95
CA ASN A 421 8.79 -12.66 12.94
C ASN A 421 9.35 -12.13 14.28
N PRO A 422 8.52 -11.95 15.33
CA PRO A 422 7.05 -11.92 15.26
C PRO A 422 6.56 -10.70 14.44
N PRO A 423 5.36 -10.76 13.84
CA PRO A 423 4.79 -9.63 13.12
C PRO A 423 4.70 -8.38 14.00
N SER A 424 5.37 -7.30 13.59
CA SER A 424 5.51 -6.06 14.38
C SER A 424 5.61 -4.84 13.49
N LEU A 425 5.02 -3.73 13.94
CA LEU A 425 5.12 -2.40 13.32
C LEU A 425 5.91 -1.47 14.26
N CYS A 426 6.93 -0.79 13.73
CA CYS A 426 7.56 0.32 14.42
C CYS A 426 6.98 1.62 13.89
N ILE A 427 6.29 2.34 14.75
CA ILE A 427 5.64 3.62 14.45
C ILE A 427 6.42 4.70 15.20
N ARG A 428 6.79 5.76 14.49
CA ARG A 428 7.44 6.94 15.07
C ARG A 428 6.45 7.59 16.03
N HIS A 429 6.85 7.90 17.26
CA HIS A 429 6.04 8.70 18.18
C HIS A 429 6.88 9.90 18.58
N ASP A 430 6.72 11.01 17.87
CA ASP A 430 7.26 12.33 18.19
C ASP A 430 6.17 13.35 18.53
#